data_AF-A0A369XJF0-F1
#
_entry.id   AF-A0A369XJF0-F1
#
_cell.length_a   1.000
_cell.length_b   1.000
_cell.length_c   1.000
_cell.angle_alpha   90.00
_cell.angle_beta   90.00
_cell.angle_gamma   90.00
#
_symmetry.space_group_name_H-M   'P 1'
#
loop_
_entity.id
_entity.type
_entity.pdbx_description
1 polymer ?
#
loop_
_entity_poly.entity_id
_entity_poly.type
_entity_poly.pdbx_seq_one_letter_code
_entity_poly.pdbx_strand_id
1 'polypeptide(L)'
;MSITIRIDQQPETEVNYSNRNAAIVLGAPGIDTSDGCGEIDFAELPRLRQRAIRALHQAWGIQTVAPTDESGPTRILEIDGQPTIQRGVRVIDPGIDQEGVVRRLKEVFHLLAVAHELRSGVTWC
;
A
#
# COMPACT_ATOMS: atom_id res chain seq x y z
N MET A 1 -0.33 -1.31 -9.70
CA MET A 1 -0.57 -2.68 -9.19
C MET A 1 -1.44 -2.51 -7.96
N SER A 2 -2.37 -3.39 -7.68
CA SER A 2 -3.04 -3.47 -6.38
C SER A 2 -2.65 -4.80 -5.75
N ILE A 3 -2.60 -4.85 -4.42
CA ILE A 3 -2.39 -6.10 -3.70
C ILE A 3 -3.75 -6.47 -3.12
N THR A 4 -4.32 -7.57 -3.59
CA THR A 4 -5.59 -8.07 -3.03
C THR A 4 -5.28 -9.01 -1.89
N ILE A 5 -5.64 -8.62 -0.67
CA ILE A 5 -5.45 -9.46 0.51
C ILE A 5 -6.70 -10.30 0.73
N ARG A 6 -6.51 -11.62 0.80
CA ARG A 6 -7.58 -12.58 1.02
C ARG A 6 -7.38 -13.33 2.35
N ILE A 7 -8.44 -13.35 3.14
CA ILE A 7 -8.59 -14.11 4.39
C ILE A 7 -9.74 -15.08 4.15
N ASP A 8 -9.51 -16.38 4.34
CA ASP A 8 -10.57 -17.37 4.15
C ASP A 8 -11.70 -17.05 5.13
N GLN A 9 -12.92 -16.86 4.61
CA GLN A 9 -14.15 -16.43 5.32
C GLN A 9 -14.42 -14.92 5.37
N GLN A 10 -13.62 -14.07 4.73
CA GLN A 10 -13.92 -12.65 4.53
C GLN A 10 -14.14 -12.34 3.04
N PRO A 11 -14.92 -11.29 2.72
CA PRO A 11 -14.88 -10.73 1.37
C PRO A 11 -13.45 -10.26 1.04
N GLU A 12 -13.08 -10.37 -0.24
CA GLU A 12 -11.78 -9.90 -0.71
C GLU A 12 -11.58 -8.42 -0.33
N THR A 13 -10.45 -8.14 0.32
CA THR A 13 -10.08 -6.77 0.67
C THR A 13 -8.99 -6.33 -0.28
N GLU A 14 -9.36 -5.47 -1.23
CA GLU A 14 -8.38 -4.86 -2.13
C GLU A 14 -7.61 -3.76 -1.38
N VAL A 15 -6.30 -3.95 -1.23
CA VAL A 15 -5.42 -2.90 -0.72
C VAL A 15 -4.61 -2.34 -1.89
N ASN A 16 -5.10 -1.23 -2.43
CA ASN A 16 -4.43 -0.57 -3.53
C ASN A 16 -3.19 0.21 -3.04
N TYR A 17 -2.02 -0.32 -3.37
CA TYR A 17 -0.72 0.29 -3.15
C TYR A 17 -0.02 0.48 -4.49
N SER A 18 0.61 1.61 -4.77
CA SER A 18 1.69 1.61 -5.76
C SER A 18 2.76 0.59 -5.30
N ASN A 19 3.43 -0.12 -6.22
CA ASN A 19 4.36 -1.21 -5.87
C ASN A 19 5.38 -0.80 -4.80
N ARG A 20 5.81 0.46 -4.86
CA ARG A 20 6.78 1.04 -3.95
C ARG A 20 6.20 1.25 -2.55
N ASN A 21 4.96 1.70 -2.46
CA ASN A 21 4.24 1.86 -1.19
C ASN A 21 3.98 0.50 -0.52
N ALA A 22 3.59 -0.51 -1.32
CA ALA A 22 3.43 -1.88 -0.83
C ALA A 22 4.74 -2.41 -0.24
N ALA A 23 5.84 -2.28 -0.98
CA ALA A 23 7.15 -2.74 -0.51
C ALA A 23 7.58 -2.07 0.80
N ILE A 24 7.27 -0.78 0.98
CA ILE A 24 7.57 -0.05 2.24
C ILE A 24 6.70 -0.58 3.39
N VAL A 25 5.38 -0.64 3.18
CA VAL A 25 4.42 -0.96 4.24
C VAL A 25 4.47 -2.44 4.63
N LEU A 26 4.56 -3.34 3.65
CA LEU A 26 4.59 -4.79 3.86
C LEU A 26 6.00 -5.29 4.16
N GLY A 27 7.03 -4.64 3.61
CA GLY A 27 8.43 -4.94 3.96
C GLY A 27 8.77 -4.59 5.41
N ALA A 28 8.15 -3.57 6.01
CA ALA A 28 8.40 -3.19 7.40
C ALA A 28 8.11 -4.30 8.45
N PRO A 29 6.99 -5.05 8.39
CA PRO A 29 6.79 -6.26 9.20
C PRO A 29 7.55 -7.50 8.68
N GLY A 30 8.26 -7.39 7.54
CA GLY A 30 9.04 -8.46 6.93
C GLY A 30 8.24 -9.36 5.99
N ILE A 31 7.19 -8.84 5.36
CA ILE A 31 6.46 -9.53 4.28
C ILE A 31 7.16 -9.18 2.96
N ASP A 32 7.63 -10.20 2.26
CA ASP A 32 8.26 -10.03 0.95
C ASP A 32 7.19 -9.94 -0.14
N THR A 33 7.19 -8.84 -0.90
CA THR A 33 6.22 -8.61 -1.99
C THR A 33 6.87 -8.67 -3.37
N SER A 34 8.11 -9.16 -3.47
CA SER A 34 8.87 -9.21 -4.72
C SER A 34 8.21 -10.06 -5.81
N ASP A 35 7.59 -11.18 -5.43
CA ASP A 35 6.93 -12.11 -6.35
C ASP A 35 5.52 -11.66 -6.79
N GLY A 36 5.02 -10.53 -6.28
CA GLY A 36 3.68 -10.01 -6.55
C GLY A 36 2.55 -10.79 -5.86
N CYS A 37 2.74 -12.10 -5.65
CA CYS A 37 1.84 -12.97 -4.91
C CYS A 37 2.55 -13.62 -3.71
N GLY A 38 1.79 -14.09 -2.73
CA GLY A 38 2.34 -14.89 -1.65
C GLY A 38 1.30 -15.32 -0.61
N GLU A 39 1.78 -16.05 0.39
CA GLU A 39 0.96 -16.64 1.44
C GLU A 39 1.66 -16.51 2.80
N ILE A 40 0.87 -16.27 3.84
CA ILE A 40 1.24 -16.31 5.25
C ILE A 40 0.39 -17.39 5.90
N ASP A 41 1.05 -18.42 6.45
CA ASP A 41 0.37 -19.46 7.23
C ASP A 41 -0.17 -18.85 8.54
N PHE A 42 -1.33 -19.33 8.98
CA PHE A 42 -1.89 -19.05 10.31
C PHE A 42 -0.85 -19.20 11.43
N ALA A 43 0.02 -20.22 11.35
CA ALA A 43 1.08 -20.46 12.34
C ALA A 43 2.09 -19.30 12.45
N GLU A 44 2.25 -18.50 11.39
CA GLU A 44 3.18 -17.37 11.34
C GLU A 44 2.55 -16.05 11.77
N LEU A 45 1.22 -15.96 11.77
CA LEU A 45 0.48 -14.73 12.11
C LEU A 45 0.86 -14.15 13.48
N PRO A 46 1.01 -14.91 14.58
CA PRO A 46 1.40 -14.33 15.86
C PRO A 46 2.75 -13.60 15.80
N ARG A 47 3.73 -14.16 15.09
CA ARG A 47 5.06 -13.55 14.92
C ARG A 47 4.97 -12.30 14.04
N LEU A 48 4.23 -12.37 12.93
CA LEU A 48 4.01 -11.24 12.03
C LEU A 48 3.27 -10.09 12.72
N ARG A 49 2.25 -10.37 13.54
CA ARG A 49 1.57 -9.36 14.35
C ARG A 49 2.52 -8.63 15.29
N GLN A 50 3.44 -9.35 15.95
CA GLN A 50 4.46 -8.72 16.79
C GLN A 50 5.39 -7.82 15.99
N ARG A 51 5.80 -8.24 14.79
CA ARG A 51 6.63 -7.42 13.89
C ARG A 51 5.87 -6.18 13.40
N ALA A 52 4.60 -6.31 13.04
CA ALA A 52 3.74 -5.19 12.64
C ALA A 52 3.56 -4.16 13.77
N ILE A 53 3.42 -4.60 15.02
CA ILE A 53 3.39 -3.70 16.18
C ILE A 53 4.72 -2.94 16.30
N ARG A 54 5.87 -3.64 16.19
CA ARG A 54 7.18 -2.98 16.23
C ARG A 54 7.35 -1.97 15.10
N ALA A 55 6.92 -2.32 13.89
CA ALA A 55 6.93 -1.42 12.73
C ALA A 55 6.07 -0.17 12.99
N LEU A 56 4.89 -0.32 13.58
CA LEU A 56 4.04 0.81 13.98
C LEU A 56 4.71 1.74 14.99
N HIS A 57 5.38 1.19 16.00
CA HIS A 57 6.14 1.99 16.97
C HIS A 57 7.34 2.72 16.33
N GLN A 58 7.88 2.17 15.25
CA GLN A 58 9.03 2.72 14.53
C GLN A 58 8.62 3.46 13.24
N ALA A 59 7.31 3.66 13.02
CA ALA A 59 6.79 4.13 11.73
C ALA A 59 7.41 5.47 11.28
N TRP A 60 7.67 6.37 12.24
CA TRP A 60 8.31 7.67 12.00
C TRP A 60 9.76 7.58 11.51
N GLY A 61 10.40 6.42 11.64
CA GLY A 61 11.73 6.13 11.11
C GLY A 61 11.72 5.43 9.75
N ILE A 62 10.54 5.08 9.21
CA ILE A 62 10.42 4.43 7.91
C ILE A 62 10.56 5.49 6.81
N GLN A 63 11.41 5.21 5.83
CA GLN A 63 11.65 6.11 4.71
C GLN A 63 10.40 6.22 3.83
N THR A 64 9.97 7.45 3.58
CA THR A 64 8.86 7.80 2.70
C THR A 64 9.30 7.96 1.25
N VAL A 65 8.33 8.01 0.34
CA VAL A 65 8.57 8.22 -1.09
C VAL A 65 7.80 9.46 -1.52
N ALA A 66 8.50 10.41 -2.13
CA ALA A 66 7.86 11.58 -2.70
C ALA A 66 7.03 11.18 -3.94
N PRO A 67 5.90 11.87 -4.19
CA PRO A 67 5.19 11.73 -5.46
C PRO A 67 6.13 11.98 -6.64
N THR A 68 5.96 11.20 -7.70
CA THR A 68 6.72 11.34 -8.95
C THR A 68 5.76 11.60 -10.09
N ASP A 69 5.97 12.72 -10.77
CA ASP A 69 5.19 13.16 -11.92
C ASP A 69 6.06 13.19 -13.18
N GLU A 70 5.47 12.85 -14.33
CA GLU A 70 6.07 13.03 -15.65
C GLU A 70 5.35 14.13 -16.44
N SER A 71 6.11 14.80 -17.31
CA SER A 71 5.54 15.75 -18.27
C SER A 71 4.66 15.01 -19.28
N GLY A 72 3.37 15.35 -19.31
CA GLY A 72 2.41 14.85 -20.28
C GLY A 72 2.23 15.80 -21.47
N PRO A 73 1.44 15.39 -22.48
CA PRO A 73 1.17 16.23 -23.64
C PRO A 73 0.41 17.49 -23.24
N THR A 74 0.93 18.65 -23.62
CA THR A 74 0.25 19.94 -23.47
C THR A 74 -1.00 19.97 -24.33
N ARG A 75 -2.13 20.36 -23.75
CA ARG A 75 -3.40 20.55 -24.45
C ARG A 75 -3.79 22.02 -24.43
N ILE A 76 -4.40 22.48 -25.51
CA ILE A 76 -5.05 23.80 -25.55
C ILE A 76 -6.53 23.54 -25.31
N LEU A 77 -7.07 24.14 -24.24
CA LEU A 77 -8.48 24.06 -23.88
C LEU A 77 -9.08 25.45 -23.99
N GLU A 78 -10.29 25.59 -24.53
CA GLU A 78 -11.06 26.83 -24.37
C GLU A 78 -11.76 26.82 -23.01
N ILE A 79 -11.42 27.79 -22.16
CA ILE A 79 -12.10 28.05 -20.89
C ILE A 79 -12.63 29.48 -20.99
N ASP A 80 -13.94 29.67 -20.79
CA ASP A 80 -14.62 30.96 -20.92
C ASP A 80 -14.37 31.67 -22.27
N GLY A 81 -14.26 30.91 -23.36
CA GLY A 81 -14.01 31.43 -24.70
C GLY A 81 -12.57 31.92 -24.94
N GLN A 82 -11.63 31.64 -24.02
CA GLN A 82 -10.22 31.95 -24.19
C GLN A 82 -9.37 30.67 -24.31
N PRO A 83 -8.46 30.57 -25.31
CA PRO A 83 -7.55 29.44 -25.44
C PRO A 83 -6.54 29.45 -24.29
N THR A 84 -6.64 28.44 -23.42
CA THR A 84 -5.81 28.24 -22.25
C THR A 84 -4.89 27.04 -22.47
N ILE A 85 -3.58 27.25 -22.31
CA ILE A 85 -2.57 26.19 -22.39
C ILE A 85 -2.58 25.42 -21.07
N GLN A 86 -3.06 24.18 -21.09
CA GLN A 86 -2.93 23.25 -19.99
C GLN A 86 -1.71 22.36 -20.22
N ARG A 87 -0.64 22.58 -19.43
CA ARG A 87 0.50 21.66 -19.42
C ARG A 87 0.04 20.32 -18.87
N GLY A 88 0.20 19.26 -19.65
CA GLY A 88 -0.11 17.92 -19.18
C GLY A 88 0.88 17.52 -18.10
N VAL A 89 0.38 17.07 -16.95
CA VAL A 89 1.19 16.38 -15.93
C VAL A 89 0.55 15.02 -15.75
N ARG A 90 1.38 13.97 -15.77
CA ARG A 90 0.94 12.59 -15.53
C ARG A 90 1.58 12.12 -14.24
N VAL A 91 0.76 11.84 -13.24
CA VAL A 91 1.23 11.20 -12.00
C VAL A 91 1.67 9.78 -12.33
N ILE A 92 2.93 9.46 -12.02
CA ILE A 92 3.51 8.13 -12.22
C ILE A 92 3.45 7.32 -10.94
N ASP A 93 3.78 7.94 -9.81
CA ASP A 93 3.64 7.36 -8.48
C ASP A 93 3.13 8.44 -7.53
N PRO A 94 2.01 8.23 -6.81
CA PRO A 94 1.54 9.20 -5.82
C PRO A 94 2.48 9.32 -4.61
N GLY A 95 3.46 8.42 -4.44
CA GLY A 95 4.31 8.38 -3.26
C GLY A 95 3.54 7.98 -1.99
N ILE A 96 4.21 8.08 -0.85
CA ILE A 96 3.63 7.88 0.48
C ILE A 96 4.33 8.76 1.48
N ASP A 97 3.57 9.52 2.25
CA ASP A 97 4.05 10.34 3.36
C ASP A 97 4.01 9.56 4.69
N GLN A 98 4.47 10.19 5.78
CA GLN A 98 4.54 9.54 7.09
C GLN A 98 3.15 9.15 7.61
N GLU A 99 2.15 10.02 7.41
CA GLU A 99 0.77 9.71 7.80
C GLU A 99 0.23 8.52 7.02
N GLY A 100 0.50 8.47 5.71
CA GLY A 100 0.22 7.34 4.84
C GLY A 100 0.86 6.06 5.33
N VAL A 101 2.17 6.06 5.66
CA VAL A 101 2.87 4.90 6.21
C VAL A 101 2.18 4.41 7.49
N VAL A 102 1.92 5.30 8.44
CA VAL A 102 1.26 4.97 9.72
C VAL A 102 -0.13 4.39 9.49
N ARG A 103 -0.95 5.04 8.66
CA ARG A 103 -2.31 4.58 8.34
C ARG A 103 -2.29 3.19 7.71
N ARG A 104 -1.41 2.97 6.74
CA ARG A 104 -1.32 1.69 6.02
C ARG A 104 -0.77 0.57 6.90
N LEU A 105 0.17 0.85 7.80
CA LEU A 105 0.62 -0.13 8.80
C LEU A 105 -0.50 -0.52 9.78
N LYS A 106 -1.38 0.42 10.15
CA LYS A 106 -2.56 0.12 10.99
C LYS A 106 -3.53 -0.80 10.25
N GLU A 107 -3.75 -0.55 8.95
CA GLU A 107 -4.57 -1.42 8.09
C GLU A 107 -3.99 -2.85 8.03
N VAL A 108 -2.68 -3.00 7.78
CA VAL A 108 -2.00 -4.31 7.80
C VAL A 108 -2.13 -5.00 9.15
N PHE A 109 -1.88 -4.28 10.25
CA PHE A 109 -2.02 -4.84 11.59
C PHE A 109 -3.46 -5.31 11.86
N HIS A 110 -4.46 -4.55 11.42
CA HIS A 110 -5.86 -4.91 11.55
C HIS A 110 -6.21 -6.17 10.74
N LEU A 111 -5.75 -6.27 9.48
CA LEU A 111 -5.97 -7.45 8.65
C LEU A 111 -5.34 -8.71 9.25
N LEU A 112 -4.11 -8.63 9.74
CA LEU A 112 -3.46 -9.73 10.46
C LEU A 112 -4.22 -10.10 11.74
N ALA A 113 -4.89 -9.13 12.38
CA ALA A 113 -5.70 -9.39 13.55
C ALA A 113 -6.96 -10.18 13.22
N VAL A 114 -7.68 -9.75 12.18
CA VAL A 114 -8.87 -10.44 11.66
C VAL A 114 -8.53 -11.86 11.22
N ALA A 115 -7.44 -12.05 10.46
CA ALA A 115 -7.01 -13.38 10.01
C ALA A 115 -6.75 -14.33 11.19
N HIS A 116 -6.08 -13.83 12.23
CA HIS A 116 -5.82 -14.60 13.43
C HIS A 116 -7.09 -14.97 14.19
N GLU A 117 -8.06 -14.05 14.31
CA GLU A 117 -9.37 -14.31 14.94
C GLU A 117 -10.16 -15.39 14.19
N LEU A 118 -10.09 -15.38 12.86
CA LEU A 118 -10.74 -16.35 11.99
C LEU A 118 -9.97 -17.67 11.82
N ARG A 119 -8.78 -17.78 12.43
CA ARG A 119 -7.88 -18.93 12.28
C ARG A 119 -7.55 -19.25 10.81
N SER A 120 -7.39 -18.21 10.00
CA SER A 120 -7.11 -18.32 8.58
C SER A 120 -5.73 -17.76 8.26
N GLY A 121 -5.10 -18.31 7.22
CA GLY A 121 -3.92 -17.71 6.61
C GLY A 121 -4.25 -16.42 5.87
N VAL A 122 -3.23 -15.77 5.32
CA VAL A 122 -3.38 -14.56 4.50
C VAL A 122 -2.71 -14.80 3.16
N THR A 123 -3.43 -14.59 2.07
CA THR A 123 -2.86 -14.67 0.71
C THR A 123 -2.94 -13.32 0.03
N TRP A 124 -1.99 -13.04 -0.86
CA TRP A 124 -2.03 -11.86 -1.72
C TRP A 124 -1.62 -12.17 -3.16
N CYS A 125 -2.13 -11.37 -4.09
CA CYS A 125 -1.81 -11.33 -5.51
C CYS A 125 -1.93 -9.89 -6.05
#